data_AF-A0A2P2PQI3-F1
#
_entry.id   AF-A0A2P2PQI3-F1
#
_cell.length_a   1.000
_cell.length_b   1.000
_cell.length_c   1.000
_cell.angle_alpha   90.00
_cell.angle_beta   90.00
_cell.angle_gamma   90.00
#
_symmetry.space_group_name_H-M   'P 1'
#
loop_
_entity.id
_entity.type
_entity.pdbx_description
1 polymer ?
#
loop_
_entity_poly.entity_id
_entity_poly.type
_entity_poly.pdbx_seq_one_letter_code
_entity_poly.pdbx_strand_id
1 'polypeptide(L)'
;MFTLLHPTETYVSFISVDGSKHEVWPESGDQFYEGNLLPKGEWMLVDKCLSLALINRFDVNEVHKSFIYWGSGTVNMELWSEERPVSKQSPIRISHQYVVIGI
;
A
#
# COMPACT_ATOMS: atom_id res chain seq x y z
N MET A 1 11.70 0.18 -9.29
CA MET A 1 10.62 -0.57 -9.96
C MET A 1 10.78 -2.03 -9.60
N PHE A 2 9.78 -2.64 -8.94
CA PHE A 2 9.76 -4.08 -8.67
C PHE A 2 9.01 -4.76 -9.81
N THR A 3 9.51 -5.90 -10.27
CA THR A 3 8.89 -6.66 -11.36
C THR A 3 8.09 -7.80 -10.77
N LEU A 4 6.82 -7.91 -11.15
CA LEU A 4 5.97 -9.05 -10.78
C LEU A 4 6.26 -10.21 -11.71
N LEU A 5 6.84 -11.29 -11.18
CA LEU A 5 7.10 -12.49 -11.97
C LEU A 5 5.84 -13.34 -12.11
N HIS A 6 4.97 -13.34 -11.10
CA HIS A 6 3.72 -14.10 -11.08
C HIS A 6 2.54 -13.18 -10.73
N PRO A 7 2.14 -12.25 -11.61
CA PRO A 7 1.14 -11.22 -11.27
C PRO A 7 -0.20 -11.78 -10.77
N THR A 8 -0.63 -12.95 -11.28
CA THR A 8 -1.87 -13.62 -10.86
C THR A 8 -1.76 -14.33 -9.51
N GLU A 9 -0.54 -14.59 -9.04
CA GLU A 9 -0.25 -15.24 -7.76
C GLU A 9 0.32 -14.23 -6.74
N THR A 10 0.05 -12.95 -7.00
CA THR A 10 0.49 -11.82 -6.18
C THR A 10 -0.73 -11.10 -5.60
N TYR A 11 -0.65 -10.64 -4.36
CA TYR A 11 -1.70 -9.85 -3.71
C TYR A 11 -1.10 -8.81 -2.77
N VAL A 12 -1.86 -7.75 -2.48
CA VAL A 12 -1.50 -6.79 -1.43
C VAL A 12 -2.11 -7.25 -0.11
N SER A 13 -1.32 -7.27 0.97
CA SER A 13 -1.78 -7.64 2.30
C SER A 13 -1.48 -6.54 3.32
N PHE A 14 -2.42 -6.30 4.23
CA PHE A 14 -2.21 -5.39 5.35
C PHE A 14 -3.21 -5.61 6.48
N ILE A 15 -2.90 -4.98 7.62
CA ILE A 15 -3.80 -4.84 8.77
C ILE A 15 -4.21 -3.37 8.84
N SER A 16 -5.51 -3.11 8.87
CA SER A 16 -6.05 -1.76 8.99
C SER A 16 -5.88 -1.19 10.41
N VAL A 17 -6.06 0.11 10.56
CA VAL A 17 -6.03 0.79 11.86
C VAL A 17 -7.04 0.19 12.85
N ASP A 18 -8.23 -0.24 12.38
CA ASP A 18 -9.24 -0.95 13.19
C ASP A 18 -8.88 -2.40 13.54
N GLY A 19 -7.79 -2.95 13.01
CA GLY A 19 -7.34 -4.32 13.23
C GLY A 19 -7.91 -5.36 12.24
N SER A 20 -8.75 -4.94 11.29
CA SER A 20 -9.20 -5.82 10.20
C SER A 20 -8.02 -6.22 9.29
N LYS A 21 -8.08 -7.45 8.76
CA LYS A 21 -7.07 -7.99 7.84
C LYS A 21 -7.59 -7.93 6.41
N HIS A 22 -6.74 -7.49 5.49
CA HIS A 22 -7.09 -7.35 4.08
C HIS A 22 -6.12 -8.11 3.20
N GLU A 23 -6.66 -8.77 2.19
CA GLU A 23 -5.94 -9.32 1.05
C GLU A 23 -6.61 -8.80 -0.22
N VAL A 24 -5.87 -8.03 -1.01
CA VAL A 24 -6.37 -7.40 -2.23
C VAL A 24 -5.70 -8.04 -3.42
N TRP A 25 -6.48 -8.88 -4.09
CA TRP A 25 -6.06 -9.62 -5.27
C TRP A 25 -6.25 -8.80 -6.56
N PRO A 26 -5.56 -9.13 -7.66
CA PRO A 26 -5.66 -8.40 -8.93
C PRO A 26 -7.09 -8.22 -9.44
N GLU A 27 -7.97 -9.19 -9.20
CA GLU A 27 -9.38 -9.17 -9.58
C GLU A 27 -10.27 -8.25 -8.73
N SER A 28 -9.74 -7.67 -7.65
CA SER A 28 -10.50 -6.84 -6.72
C SER A 28 -10.86 -5.47 -7.31
N GLY A 29 -10.27 -5.10 -8.45
CA GLY A 29 -10.39 -3.76 -9.02
C GLY A 29 -9.80 -2.70 -8.09
N ASP A 30 -10.24 -1.46 -8.30
CA ASP A 30 -9.78 -0.27 -7.59
C ASP A 30 -10.22 -0.29 -6.13
N GLN A 31 -9.27 -0.20 -5.19
CA GLN A 31 -9.55 -0.20 -3.76
C GLN A 31 -9.09 1.08 -3.09
N PHE A 32 -10.00 1.73 -2.36
CA PHE A 32 -9.75 2.94 -1.58
C PHE A 32 -9.88 2.66 -0.09
N TYR A 33 -8.90 3.11 0.68
CA TYR A 33 -8.89 2.99 2.13
C TYR A 33 -8.66 4.36 2.76
N GLU A 34 -9.49 4.70 3.74
CA GLU A 34 -9.44 5.96 4.49
C GLU A 34 -9.90 5.76 5.93
N GLY A 35 -9.57 6.71 6.81
CA GLY A 35 -9.91 6.64 8.22
C GLY A 35 -9.41 5.36 8.89
N ASN A 36 -10.30 4.64 9.57
CA ASN A 36 -9.94 3.43 10.31
C ASN A 36 -9.62 2.21 9.42
N LEU A 37 -9.91 2.30 8.11
CA LEU A 37 -9.60 1.24 7.15
C LEU A 37 -8.20 1.39 6.54
N LEU A 38 -7.51 2.52 6.76
CA LEU A 38 -6.14 2.72 6.30
C LEU A 38 -5.23 1.59 6.77
N PRO A 39 -4.23 1.16 5.97
CA PRO A 39 -3.19 0.28 6.45
C PRO A 39 -2.47 0.93 7.64
N LYS A 40 -2.20 0.14 8.68
CA LYS A 40 -1.63 0.62 9.95
C LYS A 40 -0.12 0.89 9.83
N GLY A 41 0.24 1.83 8.97
CA GLY A 41 1.63 2.22 8.67
C GLY A 41 2.42 1.16 7.90
N GLU A 42 1.77 0.07 7.48
CA GLU A 42 2.42 -1.00 6.72
C GLU A 42 1.39 -1.68 5.81
N TRP A 43 1.82 -1.93 4.58
CA TRP A 43 1.20 -2.87 3.64
C TRP A 43 2.30 -3.55 2.83
N MET A 44 2.02 -4.73 2.31
CA MET A 44 3.01 -5.51 1.58
C MET A 44 2.44 -6.09 0.30
N LEU A 45 3.27 -6.19 -0.73
CA LEU A 45 3.00 -6.92 -1.95
C LEU A 45 3.64 -8.31 -1.85
N VAL A 46 2.83 -9.36 -1.84
CA VAL A 46 3.26 -10.74 -1.65
C VAL A 46 3.27 -11.48 -2.98
N ASP A 47 4.40 -12.08 -3.38
CA ASP A 47 4.48 -13.05 -4.48
C ASP A 47 4.59 -14.45 -3.88
N LYS A 48 3.51 -15.25 -4.01
CA LYS A 48 3.43 -16.58 -3.39
C LYS A 48 4.38 -17.58 -4.04
N CYS A 49 4.60 -17.47 -5.34
CA CYS A 49 5.46 -18.39 -6.08
C CYS A 49 6.93 -18.22 -5.71
N LEU A 50 7.35 -16.98 -5.39
CA LEU A 50 8.71 -16.69 -4.95
C LEU A 50 8.90 -16.78 -3.43
N SER A 51 7.82 -16.85 -2.65
CA SER A 51 7.87 -16.75 -1.19
C SER A 51 8.59 -15.46 -0.74
N LEU A 52 8.25 -14.34 -1.41
CA LEU A 52 8.79 -13.01 -1.14
C LEU A 52 7.67 -12.01 -0.88
N ALA A 53 7.97 -11.01 -0.05
CA ALA A 53 7.12 -9.85 0.13
C ALA A 53 7.92 -8.55 0.02
N LEU A 54 7.36 -7.58 -0.71
CA LEU A 54 7.80 -6.18 -0.69
C LEU A 54 6.95 -5.43 0.33
N ILE A 55 7.52 -5.12 1.48
CA ILE A 55 6.88 -4.31 2.50
C ILE A 55 7.09 -2.84 2.16
N ASN A 56 6.02 -2.05 2.21
CA ASN A 56 6.07 -0.60 2.28
C ASN A 56 5.61 -0.12 3.66
N ARG A 57 6.53 0.48 4.41
CA ARG A 57 6.26 1.09 5.72
C ARG A 57 6.17 2.59 5.56
N PHE A 58 5.21 3.20 6.23
CA PHE A 58 4.96 4.64 6.19
C PHE A 58 4.43 5.16 7.52
N ASP A 59 4.52 6.47 7.75
CA ASP A 59 3.87 7.09 8.91
C ASP A 59 2.36 7.24 8.62
N VAL A 60 1.53 6.53 9.37
CA VAL A 60 0.07 6.58 9.21
C VAL A 60 -0.49 7.99 9.43
N ASN A 61 0.19 8.84 10.22
CA ASN A 61 -0.26 10.22 10.46
C ASN A 61 0.02 11.15 9.27
N GLU A 62 0.89 10.74 8.34
CA GLU A 62 1.23 11.48 7.13
C GLU A 62 0.33 11.09 5.94
N VAL A 63 -0.49 10.04 6.09
CA VAL A 63 -1.33 9.47 5.02
C VAL A 63 -2.80 9.66 5.36
N HIS A 64 -3.54 10.26 4.44
CA HIS A 64 -4.99 10.47 4.55
C HIS A 64 -5.79 9.40 3.81
N LYS A 65 -5.27 8.94 2.67
CA LYS A 65 -5.89 7.89 1.84
C LYS A 65 -4.82 6.93 1.32
N SER A 66 -5.19 5.66 1.19
CA SER A 66 -4.40 4.66 0.49
C SER A 66 -5.20 4.12 -0.68
N PHE A 67 -4.56 4.01 -1.84
CA PHE A 67 -5.21 3.55 -3.06
C PHE A 67 -4.42 2.38 -3.67
N ILE A 68 -5.15 1.32 -4.03
CA ILE A 68 -4.60 0.16 -4.73
C ILE A 68 -5.27 0.07 -6.08
N TYR A 69 -4.44 0.11 -7.13
CA TYR A 69 -4.87 -0.07 -8.51
C TYR A 69 -4.08 -1.21 -9.14
N TRP A 70 -4.80 -2.23 -9.59
CA TRP A 70 -4.24 -3.33 -10.35
C TRP A 70 -4.38 -3.07 -11.85
N GLY A 71 -3.24 -2.96 -12.53
CA GLY A 71 -3.16 -2.90 -13.98
C GLY A 71 -2.90 -4.29 -14.59
N SER A 72 -2.74 -4.34 -15.92
CA SER A 72 -2.34 -5.57 -16.60
C SER A 72 -0.88 -5.93 -16.28
N GLY A 73 -0.69 -6.74 -15.22
CA GLY A 73 0.64 -7.18 -14.76
C GLY A 73 1.38 -6.17 -13.88
N THR A 74 0.71 -5.14 -13.38
CA THR A 74 1.28 -4.11 -12.50
C THR A 74 0.35 -3.82 -11.33
N VAL A 75 0.92 -3.25 -10.26
CA VAL A 75 0.15 -2.73 -9.12
C VAL A 75 0.71 -1.38 -8.71
N ASN A 76 -0.19 -0.43 -8.48
CA ASN A 76 0.12 0.82 -7.82
C ASN A 76 -0.38 0.74 -6.38
N MET A 77 0.50 1.06 -5.45
CA MET A 77 0.23 1.15 -4.01
C MET A 77 0.51 2.58 -3.59
N GLU A 78 -0.53 3.41 -3.64
CA GLU A 78 -0.40 4.87 -3.52
C GLU A 78 -0.73 5.35 -2.11
N LEU A 79 0.09 6.26 -1.60
CA LEU A 79 -0.12 6.95 -0.33
C LEU A 79 -0.45 8.41 -0.63
N TRP A 80 -1.62 8.87 -0.21
CA TRP A 80 -2.11 10.21 -0.51
C TRP A 80 -2.20 11.01 0.79
N SER A 81 -1.72 12.24 0.75
CA SER A 81 -1.88 13.19 1.85
C SER A 81 -3.30 13.72 1.93
N GLU A 82 -3.56 14.50 2.96
CA GLU A 82 -4.74 15.38 3.00
C GLU A 82 -4.79 16.33 1.79
N GLU A 83 -5.99 16.65 1.34
CA GLU A 83 -6.24 17.62 0.27
C GLU A 83 -6.35 19.02 0.86
N ARG A 84 -5.24 19.79 0.82
CA ARG A 84 -5.21 21.19 1.26
C ARG A 84 -4.11 22.01 0.59
N PRO A 85 -4.16 23.36 0.68
CA PRO A 85 -3.05 24.20 0.24
C PRO A 85 -1.74 23.91 0.97
N VAL A 86 -0.63 23.96 0.24
CA VAL A 86 0.73 23.82 0.78
C VAL A 86 1.34 25.19 1.08
N SER A 87 2.09 25.29 2.18
CA SER A 87 2.88 26.48 2.51
C SER A 87 4.17 26.11 3.23
N LYS A 88 5.08 27.07 3.43
CA LYS A 88 6.28 26.84 4.23
C LYS A 88 5.95 26.58 5.71
N GLN A 89 4.83 27.12 6.19
CA GLN A 89 4.36 26.98 7.57
C GLN A 89 3.52 25.71 7.77
N SER A 90 2.97 25.16 6.69
CA SER A 90 2.17 23.93 6.66
C SER A 90 2.60 23.02 5.50
N PRO A 91 3.82 22.45 5.55
CA PRO A 91 4.25 21.50 4.53
C PRO A 91 3.34 20.26 4.54
N ILE A 92 3.27 19.57 3.40
CA ILE A 92 2.75 18.21 3.31
C ILE A 92 3.97 17.29 3.22
N ARG A 93 3.93 16.20 3.98
CA ARG A 93 4.99 15.20 3.99
C ARG A 93 4.35 13.83 3.91
N ILE A 94 4.96 12.94 3.13
CA ILE A 94 4.70 11.50 3.14
C ILE A 94 6.06 10.83 3.15
N SER A 95 6.33 10.10 4.22
CA SER A 95 7.56 9.37 4.45
C SER A 95 7.27 7.89 4.36
N HIS A 96 8.05 7.18 3.56
CA HIS A 96 7.91 5.75 3.40
C HIS A 96 9.25 5.09 3.11
N GLN A 97 9.34 3.81 3.39
CA GLN A 97 10.49 2.98 3.09
C GLN A 97 10.04 1.61 2.57
N TYR A 98 10.88 1.00 1.77
CA TYR A 98 10.65 -0.34 1.25
C TYR A 98 11.65 -1.33 1.84
N VAL A 99 11.18 -2.54 2.13
CA VAL A 99 12.02 -3.68 2.53
C VAL A 99 11.52 -4.91 1.79
N VAL A 100 12.44 -5.71 1.26
CA VAL A 100 12.11 -7.04 0.72
C VAL A 100 12.43 -8.08 1.79
N ILE A 101 11.49 -8.98 2.04
CA ILE A 101 11.66 -10.12 2.96
C ILE A 101 11.27 -11.42 2.27
N GLY A 102 11.79 -12.55 2.78
CA GLY A 102 11.22 -13.87 2.53
C GLY A 102 10.08 -14.16 3.50
N ILE A 103 9.11 -14.97 3.07
CA ILE A 103 7.92 -15.34 3.85
C ILE A 103 7.67 -16.85 3.86
#